data_AF-A0A6J4H1K9-F1
#
_entry.id   AF-A0A6J4H1K9-F1
#
_cell.length_a   1.000
_cell.length_b   1.000
_cell.length_c   1.000
_cell.angle_alpha   90.00
_cell.angle_beta   90.00
_cell.angle_gamma   90.00
#
_symmetry.space_group_name_H-M   'P 1'
#
loop_
_entity.id
_entity.type
_entity.pdbx_description
1 polymer ?
#
loop_
_entity_poly.entity_id
_entity_poly.type
_entity_poly.pdbx_seq_one_letter_code
_entity_poly.pdbx_strand_id
1 'polypeptide(L)'
;MKNLARDARMALCVEDGMRYVSLEGTAELVADREDQERDVNEHIGPRYIGQRLGERRWEVIKRSDRIGIRMRISKVHARGV
;
A
#
# COMPACT_ATOMS: atom_id res chain seq x y z
N MET A 1 -9.66 0.23 9.56
CA MET A 1 -8.58 0.50 10.53
C MET A 1 -8.61 -0.36 11.79
N LYS A 2 -9.72 -0.44 12.52
CA LYS A 2 -9.79 -1.18 13.81
C LYS A 2 -9.28 -2.63 13.77
N ASN A 3 -9.52 -3.35 12.68
CA ASN A 3 -9.05 -4.74 12.55
C ASN A 3 -7.53 -4.84 12.48
N LEU A 4 -6.87 -4.05 11.63
CA LEU A 4 -5.41 -4.06 11.49
C LEU A 4 -4.68 -3.49 12.72
N ALA A 5 -5.32 -2.57 13.44
CA ALA A 5 -4.81 -2.09 14.71
C ALA A 5 -4.86 -3.16 15.82
N ARG A 6 -5.81 -4.10 15.73
CA ARG A 6 -5.94 -5.22 16.68
C ARG A 6 -5.07 -6.41 16.27
N ASP A 7 -4.99 -6.70 14.98
CA ASP A 7 -4.25 -7.81 14.41
C ASP A 7 -3.66 -7.38 13.08
N ALA A 8 -2.33 -7.22 13.05
CA ALA A 8 -1.61 -6.72 11.89
C ALA A 8 -1.53 -7.74 10.75
N ARG A 9 -1.95 -9.00 10.93
CA ARG A 9 -1.87 -10.02 9.88
C ARG A 9 -2.80 -9.66 8.72
N MET A 10 -2.26 -9.74 7.52
CA MET A 10 -2.95 -9.33 6.29
C MET A 10 -2.54 -10.24 5.13
N ALA A 11 -3.50 -10.48 4.23
CA ALA A 11 -3.24 -11.04 2.92
C ALA A 11 -3.79 -10.10 1.84
N LEU A 12 -3.05 -9.97 0.73
CA LEU A 12 -3.44 -9.20 -0.45
C LEU A 12 -3.42 -10.13 -1.67
N CYS A 13 -4.54 -10.26 -2.37
CA CYS A 13 -4.65 -11.02 -3.62
C CYS A 13 -4.68 -10.05 -4.81
N VAL A 14 -3.83 -10.30 -5.80
CA VAL A 14 -3.83 -9.60 -7.08
C VAL A 14 -4.17 -10.63 -8.16
N GLU A 15 -5.25 -10.37 -8.90
CA GLU A 15 -5.79 -11.29 -9.91
C GLU A 15 -5.49 -10.77 -11.33
N ASP A 16 -5.28 -11.70 -12.26
CA ASP A 16 -5.10 -11.49 -13.71
C ASP A 16 -5.81 -12.62 -14.47
N GLY A 17 -7.12 -12.42 -14.70
CA GLY A 17 -8.01 -13.43 -15.26
C GLY A 17 -8.15 -14.64 -14.33
N MET A 18 -7.77 -15.83 -14.81
CA MET A 18 -7.76 -17.07 -14.01
C MET A 18 -6.47 -17.28 -13.20
N ARG A 19 -5.56 -16.30 -13.23
CA ARG A 19 -4.25 -16.33 -12.57
C ARG A 19 -4.27 -15.39 -11.38
N TYR A 20 -3.51 -15.69 -10.33
CA TYR A 20 -3.39 -14.79 -9.20
C TYR A 20 -2.07 -14.92 -8.46
N VAL A 21 -1.72 -13.85 -7.75
CA VAL A 21 -0.67 -13.83 -6.72
C VAL A 21 -1.30 -13.37 -5.40
N SER A 22 -1.17 -14.19 -4.37
CA SER A 22 -1.51 -13.86 -3.00
C SER A 22 -0.25 -13.58 -2.20
N LEU A 23 -0.22 -12.44 -1.52
CA LEU A 23 0.84 -11.99 -0.63
C LEU A 23 0.32 -12.10 0.80
N GLU A 24 1.04 -12.77 1.69
CA GLU A 24 0.74 -12.83 3.12
C GLU A 24 1.83 -12.10 3.91
N GLY A 25 1.45 -11.46 5.01
CA GLY A 25 2.40 -10.67 5.79
C GLY A 25 1.76 -9.88 6.93
N THR A 26 2.50 -8.88 7.38
CA THR A 26 2.06 -7.98 8.47
C THR A 26 1.97 -6.54 7.98
N ALA A 27 0.87 -5.87 8.34
CA ALA A 27 0.63 -4.45 8.11
C ALA A 27 1.35 -3.59 9.16
N GLU A 28 1.89 -2.47 8.72
CA GLU A 28 2.29 -1.34 9.53
C GLU A 28 1.42 -0.14 9.12
N LEU A 29 0.77 0.48 10.12
CA LEU A 29 -0.10 1.63 9.90
C LEU A 29 0.74 2.90 10.01
N VAL A 30 0.91 3.59 8.88
CA VAL A 30 1.71 4.81 8.79
C VAL A 30 0.78 6.00 8.98
N ALA A 31 0.78 6.56 10.19
CA ALA A 31 -0.02 7.74 10.54
C ALA A 31 0.76 9.06 10.41
N ASP A 32 2.09 9.00 10.47
CA ASP A 32 2.94 10.16 10.30
C ASP A 32 2.83 10.73 8.88
N ARG A 33 2.74 12.07 8.78
CA ARG A 33 2.48 12.73 7.50
C ARG A 33 3.71 12.81 6.60
N GLU A 34 4.90 12.97 7.17
CA GLU A 34 6.14 13.01 6.39
C GLU A 34 6.42 11.62 5.79
N ASP A 35 6.18 10.56 6.56
CA ASP A 35 6.27 9.19 6.09
C ASP A 35 5.25 8.87 4.99
N GLN A 36 4.00 9.33 5.13
CA GLN A 36 2.98 9.17 4.09
C GLN A 36 3.33 9.95 2.82
N GLU A 37 3.84 11.17 2.96
CA GLU A 37 4.26 11.99 1.82
C GLU A 37 5.37 11.30 1.03
N ARG A 38 6.40 10.83 1.74
CA ARG A 38 7.51 10.10 1.16
C ARG A 38 7.05 8.86 0.41
N ASP A 39 6.16 8.06 1.01
CA ASP A 39 5.61 6.88 0.35
C ASP A 39 4.88 7.22 -0.95
N VAL A 40 4.05 8.28 -0.95
CA VAL A 40 3.31 8.69 -2.13
C VAL A 40 4.22 9.28 -3.20
N ASN A 41 5.10 10.22 -2.83
CA ASN A 41 5.87 11.01 -3.79
C ASN A 41 7.12 10.30 -4.30
N GLU A 42 7.75 9.44 -3.49
CA GLU A 42 9.01 8.78 -3.85
C GLU A 42 8.83 7.32 -4.25
N HIS A 43 7.85 6.59 -3.68
CA HIS A 43 7.71 5.16 -3.91
C HIS A 43 6.56 4.81 -4.87
N ILE A 44 5.36 5.35 -4.62
CA ILE A 44 4.16 4.97 -5.39
C ILE A 44 4.03 5.83 -6.66
N GLY A 45 4.05 7.15 -6.51
CA GLY A 45 3.84 8.11 -7.59
C GLY A 45 4.72 7.85 -8.81
N PRO A 46 6.06 7.86 -8.66
CA PRO A 46 6.99 7.64 -9.77
C PRO A 46 6.78 6.29 -10.47
N ARG A 47 6.45 5.24 -9.72
CA ARG A 47 6.35 3.87 -10.24
C ARG A 47 5.09 3.60 -11.06
N TYR A 48 3.97 4.25 -10.70
CA TYR A 48 2.64 3.89 -11.22
C TYR A 48 1.95 5.00 -12.01
N ILE A 49 2.20 6.28 -11.68
CA ILE A 49 1.48 7.41 -12.30
C ILE A 49 2.41 8.55 -12.75
N GLY A 50 3.71 8.45 -12.48
CA GLY A 50 4.70 9.50 -12.73
C GLY A 50 4.77 10.52 -11.58
N GLN A 51 5.98 11.02 -11.32
CA GLN A 51 6.31 11.87 -10.15
C GLN A 51 5.37 13.09 -10.00
N ARG A 52 5.20 13.86 -11.08
CA ARG A 52 4.34 15.07 -11.08
C ARG A 52 2.89 14.78 -10.70
N LEU A 53 2.35 13.62 -11.09
CA LEU A 53 0.99 13.23 -10.72
C LEU A 53 0.92 12.69 -9.28
N GLY A 54 2.00 12.06 -8.79
CA GLY A 54 2.18 11.70 -7.38
C GLY A 54 2.07 12.91 -6.45
N GLU A 55 2.87 13.95 -6.70
CA GLU A 55 2.87 15.21 -5.92
C GLU A 55 1.49 15.86 -5.89
N ARG A 56 0.81 15.93 -7.04
CA ARG A 56 -0.57 16.44 -7.12
C ARG A 56 -1.56 15.58 -6.35
N ARG A 57 -1.34 14.27 -6.28
CA ARG A 57 -2.18 13.36 -5.50
C ARG A 57 -1.97 13.58 -4.01
N TRP A 58 -0.73 13.84 -3.58
CA TRP A 58 -0.41 14.18 -2.20
C TRP A 58 -1.16 15.43 -1.71
N GLU A 59 -1.27 16.48 -2.52
CA GLU A 59 -2.03 17.69 -2.17
C GLU A 59 -3.48 17.42 -1.75
N VAL A 60 -4.10 16.39 -2.32
CA VAL A 60 -5.44 15.92 -1.94
C VAL A 60 -5.39 15.02 -0.71
N ILE A 61 -4.43 14.09 -0.65
CA ILE A 61 -4.30 13.11 0.43
C ILE A 61 -3.98 13.78 1.77
N LYS A 62 -3.08 14.78 1.80
CA LYS A 62 -2.63 15.44 3.04
C LYS A 62 -3.76 16.14 3.81
N ARG A 63 -4.86 16.47 3.13
CA ARG A 63 -6.06 17.10 3.71
C ARG A 63 -7.13 16.09 4.16
N SER A 64 -6.87 14.79 4.04
CA SER A 64 -7.81 13.71 4.38
C SER A 64 -7.38 12.93 5.62
N ASP A 65 -8.29 12.17 6.21
CA ASP A 65 -8.08 11.30 7.39
C ASP A 65 -7.45 9.93 7.03
N ARG A 66 -6.84 9.83 5.84
CA ARG A 66 -6.22 8.60 5.36
C ARG A 66 -5.00 8.22 6.18
N ILE A 67 -4.77 6.91 6.22
CA ILE A 67 -3.59 6.30 6.82
C ILE A 67 -2.86 5.48 5.76
N GLY A 68 -1.53 5.50 5.80
CA GLY A 68 -0.71 4.65 4.96
C GLY A 68 -0.69 3.22 5.49
N ILE A 69 -0.59 2.24 4.59
CA ILE A 69 -0.39 0.83 4.96
C ILE A 69 0.88 0.37 4.28
N ARG A 70 1.89 0.02 5.06
CA ARG A 70 3.09 -0.69 4.58
C ARG A 70 2.92 -2.16 4.92
N MET A 71 3.04 -3.02 3.92
CA MET A 71 2.98 -4.47 4.13
C MET A 71 4.39 -5.05 4.04
N ARG A 72 4.84 -5.70 5.11
CA ARG A 72 6.00 -6.59 5.04
C ARG A 72 5.53 -7.96 4.60
N ILE A 73 5.86 -8.33 3.37
CA ILE A 73 5.51 -9.62 2.78
C ILE A 73 6.40 -10.70 3.39
N SER A 74 5.80 -11.72 3.97
CA SER A 74 6.50 -12.89 4.52
C SER A 74 6.31 -14.15 3.69
N LYS A 75 5.25 -14.21 2.88
CA LYS A 75 4.97 -15.35 2.01
C LYS A 75 4.26 -14.90 0.74
N VAL A 76 4.58 -15.57 -0.36
CA VAL A 76 3.97 -15.35 -1.68
C VAL A 76 3.44 -16.69 -2.18
N HIS A 77 2.20 -16.71 -2.64
CA HIS A 77 1.58 -17.85 -3.28
C HIS A 77 1.04 -17.44 -4.65
N ALA A 78 1.57 -18.03 -5.72
CA ALA A 78 1.15 -17.75 -7.09
C ALA A 78 0.47 -18.98 -7.71
N ARG A 79 -0.58 -18.76 -8.48
CA ARG A 79 -1.28 -19.82 -9.21
C ARG A 79 -1.62 -19.36 -10.62
N GLY A 80 -1.46 -20.27 -11.59
CA GLY A 80 -1.63 -19.97 -13.01
C GLY A 80 -0.45 -19.25 -13.65
N VAL A 81 0.76 -19.41 -13.08
CA VAL A 81 2.02 -18.94 -13.68
C VAL A 81 2.37 -19.77 -14.90
#